data_AF-A0A2V1E674-F1
#
_entry.id   AF-A0A2V1E674-F1
#
_cell.length_a   1.000
_cell.length_b   1.000
_cell.length_c   1.000
_cell.angle_alpha   90.00
_cell.angle_beta   90.00
_cell.angle_gamma   90.00
#
_symmetry.space_group_name_H-M   'P 1'
#
loop_
_entity.id
_entity.type
_entity.pdbx_description
1 polymer ?
#
loop_
_entity_poly.entity_id
_entity_poly.type
_entity_poly.pdbx_seq_one_letter_code
_entity_poly.pdbx_strand_id
1 'polypeptide(L)'
;MPLVRLQEGPSQWKDIKDAADTLWRSTLTPDISAVATALQDHYQNPNLSVSELNTGLNVSRRAIVVCNGEKITIAFLGSDPNELHMNLWTDAKGPAWWNVPYPVYENGNRVHSFFRDMWLGMRLATYDALSSVVEDIAARGATPKQIIVTGYSMGGGISIIAFTDILERIRRTWGSQSASPQSWAQDEEFGSLVQHITFAAVAAGDQGYYTVLNQLYETYQIRAWDFLHYRDITVHAHHFQFRSWRGYRYILPYAVVRPFVDEFSGNGHGILGYLKVAEWMAENGTDQVKSAYNY
;
A
#
# COMPACT_ATOMS: atom_id res chain seq x y z
N MET A 1 5.11 17.56 14.35
CA MET A 1 4.02 16.76 14.94
C MET A 1 4.66 15.57 15.64
N PRO A 2 4.26 15.22 16.88
CA PRO A 2 4.75 14.00 17.51
C PRO A 2 4.30 12.80 16.67
N LEU A 3 5.25 11.95 16.31
CA LEU A 3 4.97 10.66 15.68
C LEU A 3 4.14 9.82 16.66
N VAL A 4 3.03 9.26 16.21
CA VAL A 4 2.23 8.35 17.02
C VAL A 4 3.13 7.13 17.33
N ARG A 5 3.43 6.92 18.61
CA ARG A 5 4.18 5.74 19.07
C ARG A 5 3.20 4.59 19.29
N LEU A 6 3.55 3.38 18.87
CA LEU A 6 2.90 2.18 19.40
C LEU A 6 3.30 2.04 20.86
N GLN A 7 2.39 2.37 21.75
CA GLN A 7 2.29 1.66 23.01
C GLN A 7 1.09 0.72 22.85
N GLU A 8 1.34 -0.60 22.91
CA GLU A 8 0.34 -1.62 23.27
C GLU A 8 -0.53 -2.31 22.17
N GLY A 9 -0.02 -2.56 20.96
CA GLY A 9 -0.68 -3.43 19.97
C GLY A 9 0.07 -4.75 19.70
N PRO A 10 -0.60 -5.91 19.50
CA PRO A 10 0.07 -7.17 19.15
C PRO A 10 0.77 -7.06 17.78
N SER A 11 1.93 -7.69 17.62
CA SER A 11 2.69 -7.69 16.36
C SER A 11 1.85 -8.14 15.17
N GLN A 12 1.74 -7.26 14.17
CA GLN A 12 1.08 -7.54 12.89
C GLN A 12 2.03 -8.06 11.82
N TRP A 13 3.18 -8.61 12.23
CA TRP A 13 4.23 -9.02 11.31
C TRP A 13 3.79 -10.08 10.31
N LYS A 14 2.80 -10.91 10.66
CA LYS A 14 2.17 -11.84 9.71
C LYS A 14 1.45 -11.11 8.58
N ASP A 15 0.67 -10.07 8.88
CA ASP A 15 -0.02 -9.27 7.86
C ASP A 15 0.95 -8.48 7.00
N ILE A 16 2.00 -7.92 7.62
CA ILE A 16 3.07 -7.20 6.93
C ILE A 16 3.83 -8.16 6.00
N LYS A 17 4.12 -9.38 6.46
CA LYS A 17 4.75 -10.44 5.65
C LYS A 17 3.88 -10.81 4.45
N ASP A 18 2.60 -11.08 4.67
CA ASP A 18 1.67 -11.43 3.59
C ASP A 18 1.54 -10.30 2.54
N ALA A 19 1.52 -9.04 2.98
CA ALA A 19 1.50 -7.88 2.09
C ALA A 19 2.79 -7.78 1.26
N ALA A 20 3.97 -7.92 1.90
CA ALA A 20 5.25 -7.90 1.21
C ALA A 20 5.42 -9.09 0.24
N ASP A 21 4.96 -10.28 0.62
CA ASP A 21 5.03 -11.49 -0.21
C ASP A 21 4.13 -11.36 -1.44
N THR A 22 2.90 -10.86 -1.25
CA THR A 22 1.96 -10.58 -2.34
C THR A 22 2.58 -9.59 -3.33
N LEU A 23 3.17 -8.49 -2.85
CA LEU A 23 3.85 -7.52 -3.69
C LEU A 23 5.04 -8.14 -4.45
N TRP A 24 5.91 -8.89 -3.75
CA TRP A 24 7.09 -9.50 -4.37
C TRP A 24 6.71 -10.53 -5.44
N ARG A 25 5.87 -11.52 -5.12
CA ARG A 25 5.44 -12.57 -6.07
C ARG A 25 4.80 -11.98 -7.33
N SER A 26 4.06 -10.89 -7.17
CA SER A 26 3.39 -10.19 -8.29
C SER A 26 4.36 -9.53 -9.27
N THR A 27 5.63 -9.38 -8.90
CA THR A 27 6.68 -8.83 -9.77
C THR A 27 7.50 -9.90 -10.50
N LEU A 28 7.37 -11.19 -10.13
CA LEU A 28 8.21 -12.26 -10.67
C LEU A 28 7.85 -12.66 -12.11
N THR A 29 6.61 -12.42 -12.52
CA THR A 29 6.12 -12.78 -13.85
C THR A 29 5.00 -11.84 -14.30
N PRO A 30 4.95 -11.44 -15.59
CA PRO A 30 3.84 -10.68 -16.14
C PRO A 30 2.57 -11.53 -16.33
N ASP A 31 2.65 -12.86 -16.26
CA ASP A 31 1.49 -13.75 -16.39
C ASP A 31 0.68 -13.78 -15.08
N ILE A 32 -0.56 -13.28 -15.13
CA ILE A 32 -1.44 -13.23 -13.94
C ILE A 32 -1.82 -14.63 -13.46
N SER A 33 -1.99 -15.59 -14.38
CA SER A 33 -2.34 -16.96 -14.01
C SER A 33 -1.20 -17.63 -13.25
N ALA A 34 0.05 -17.41 -13.68
CA ALA A 34 1.23 -17.89 -12.96
C ALA A 34 1.36 -17.25 -11.56
N VAL A 35 1.04 -15.96 -11.41
CA VAL A 35 1.01 -15.31 -10.09
C VAL A 35 -0.08 -15.91 -9.20
N ALA A 36 -1.27 -16.14 -9.75
CA ALA A 36 -2.37 -16.75 -9.01
C ALA A 36 -1.99 -18.16 -8.51
N THR A 37 -1.45 -19.02 -9.37
CA THR A 37 -0.96 -20.36 -8.98
C THR A 37 0.11 -20.27 -7.89
N ALA A 38 1.10 -19.38 -8.05
CA ALA A 38 2.15 -19.23 -7.04
C ALA A 38 1.62 -18.77 -5.67
N LEU A 39 0.59 -17.92 -5.64
CA LEU A 39 -0.07 -17.49 -4.40
C LEU A 39 -0.95 -18.59 -3.81
N GLN A 40 -1.72 -19.32 -4.65
CA GLN A 40 -2.53 -20.46 -4.22
C GLN A 40 -1.67 -21.54 -3.57
N ASP A 41 -0.53 -21.88 -4.18
CA ASP A 41 0.43 -22.86 -3.64
C ASP A 41 1.07 -22.35 -2.34
N HIS A 42 1.48 -21.08 -2.30
CA HIS A 42 2.10 -20.49 -1.11
C HIS A 42 1.16 -20.48 0.10
N TYR A 43 -0.07 -20.00 -0.09
CA TYR A 43 -1.06 -19.92 0.98
C TYR A 43 -1.83 -21.23 1.19
N GLN A 44 -1.52 -22.27 0.43
CA GLN A 44 -2.21 -23.57 0.45
C GLN A 44 -3.74 -23.41 0.33
N ASN A 45 -4.17 -22.46 -0.50
CA ASN A 45 -5.57 -22.15 -0.72
C ASN A 45 -5.89 -22.18 -2.22
N PRO A 46 -6.43 -23.29 -2.75
CA PRO A 46 -6.77 -23.39 -4.17
C PRO A 46 -7.92 -22.48 -4.57
N ASN A 47 -8.70 -21.96 -3.61
CA ASN A 47 -9.79 -21.02 -3.86
C ASN A 47 -9.35 -19.56 -3.76
N LEU A 48 -8.06 -19.28 -3.55
CA LEU A 48 -7.53 -17.93 -3.60
C LEU A 48 -7.72 -17.38 -5.02
N SER A 49 -8.28 -16.18 -5.12
CA SER A 49 -8.49 -15.48 -6.39
C SER A 49 -7.58 -14.26 -6.50
N VAL A 50 -7.20 -13.94 -7.74
CA VAL A 50 -6.38 -12.77 -8.06
C VAL A 50 -6.99 -12.04 -9.24
N SER A 51 -7.21 -10.74 -9.09
CA SER A 51 -7.63 -9.83 -10.16
C SER A 51 -6.48 -8.92 -10.54
N GLU A 52 -6.15 -8.85 -11.83
CA GLU A 52 -5.15 -7.93 -12.36
C GLU A 52 -5.74 -6.53 -12.54
N LEU A 53 -4.97 -5.49 -12.16
CA LEU A 53 -5.33 -4.10 -12.38
C LEU A 53 -4.29 -3.41 -13.26
N ASN A 54 -4.79 -2.83 -14.35
CA ASN A 54 -4.03 -2.08 -15.35
C ASN A 54 -4.60 -0.67 -15.44
N THR A 55 -3.76 0.32 -15.74
CA THR A 55 -4.22 1.73 -15.77
C THR A 55 -4.89 2.11 -17.09
N GLY A 56 -4.72 1.27 -18.14
CA GLY A 56 -5.07 1.60 -19.51
C GLY A 56 -4.11 2.60 -20.19
N LEU A 57 -3.19 3.21 -19.44
CA LEU A 57 -2.15 4.12 -19.95
C LEU A 57 -0.83 3.38 -20.24
N ASN A 58 -0.58 2.28 -19.55
CA ASN A 58 0.58 1.42 -19.69
C ASN A 58 0.18 -0.06 -19.82
N VAL A 59 1.02 -0.84 -20.50
CA VAL A 59 0.73 -2.24 -20.89
C VAL A 59 0.97 -3.23 -19.75
N SER A 60 1.69 -2.80 -18.72
CA SER A 60 2.10 -3.64 -17.61
C SER A 60 1.19 -3.44 -16.39
N ARG A 61 0.91 -4.53 -15.70
CA ARG A 61 0.25 -4.58 -14.39
C ARG A 61 0.77 -3.51 -13.44
N ARG A 62 -0.15 -2.84 -12.74
CA ARG A 62 0.17 -1.81 -11.74
C ARG A 62 -0.43 -2.08 -10.38
N ALA A 63 -1.45 -2.93 -10.29
CA ALA A 63 -1.90 -3.47 -9.03
C ALA A 63 -2.54 -4.85 -9.21
N ILE A 64 -2.79 -5.53 -8.09
CA ILE A 64 -3.66 -6.70 -8.04
C ILE A 64 -4.59 -6.62 -6.83
N VAL A 65 -5.72 -7.32 -6.92
CA VAL A 65 -6.57 -7.64 -5.76
C VAL A 65 -6.49 -9.13 -5.51
N VAL A 66 -6.09 -9.53 -4.31
CA VAL A 66 -6.03 -10.93 -3.87
C VAL A 66 -7.09 -11.17 -2.83
N CYS A 67 -7.90 -12.22 -3.01
CA CYS A 67 -8.82 -12.71 -1.98
C CYS A 67 -8.33 -14.07 -1.49
N ASN A 68 -7.93 -14.15 -0.23
CA ASN A 68 -7.51 -15.38 0.44
C ASN A 68 -8.44 -15.65 1.63
N GLY A 69 -9.46 -16.47 1.43
CA GLY A 69 -10.47 -16.73 2.46
C GLY A 69 -11.36 -15.50 2.68
N GLU A 70 -11.27 -14.87 3.86
CA GLU A 70 -12.00 -13.64 4.22
C GLU A 70 -11.07 -12.41 4.26
N LYS A 71 -9.81 -12.57 3.82
CA LYS A 71 -8.78 -11.52 3.75
C LYS A 71 -8.64 -11.04 2.31
N ILE A 72 -8.79 -9.74 2.11
CA ILE A 72 -8.62 -9.05 0.82
C ILE A 72 -7.34 -8.22 0.88
N THR A 73 -6.48 -8.33 -0.12
CA THR A 73 -5.27 -7.50 -0.26
C THR A 73 -5.30 -6.77 -1.59
N ILE A 74 -5.29 -5.44 -1.56
CA ILE A 74 -5.18 -4.57 -2.73
C ILE A 74 -3.72 -4.10 -2.78
N ALA A 75 -2.93 -4.66 -3.69
CA ALA A 75 -1.49 -4.48 -3.75
C ALA A 75 -1.07 -3.67 -4.98
N PHE A 76 -0.52 -2.47 -4.76
CA PHE A 76 -0.01 -1.57 -5.79
C PHE A 76 1.50 -1.78 -6.00
N LEU A 77 1.88 -2.09 -7.24
CA LEU A 77 3.24 -2.49 -7.59
C LEU A 77 4.16 -1.28 -7.80
N GLY A 78 5.46 -1.52 -7.66
CA GLY A 78 6.51 -0.54 -7.96
C GLY A 78 6.58 -0.17 -9.45
N SER A 79 7.44 0.79 -9.78
CA SER A 79 7.60 1.28 -11.15
C SER A 79 8.13 0.21 -12.10
N ASP A 80 7.65 0.26 -13.33
CA ASP A 80 8.38 -0.31 -14.46
C ASP A 80 9.66 0.52 -14.70
N PRO A 81 10.78 -0.10 -15.12
CA PRO A 81 12.02 0.61 -15.42
C PRO A 81 11.84 1.81 -16.37
N ASN A 82 10.91 1.74 -17.33
CA ASN A 82 10.64 2.81 -18.27
C ASN A 82 9.93 4.02 -17.64
N GLU A 83 9.34 3.85 -16.45
CA GLU A 83 8.57 4.88 -15.74
C GLU A 83 9.32 5.45 -14.54
N LEU A 84 10.49 4.92 -14.20
CA LEU A 84 11.23 5.32 -13.00
C LEU A 84 11.51 6.83 -12.95
N HIS A 85 11.76 7.45 -14.11
CA HIS A 85 11.98 8.90 -14.24
C HIS A 85 10.74 9.73 -13.90
N MET A 86 9.53 9.18 -14.03
CA MET A 86 8.26 9.86 -13.75
C MET A 86 8.00 10.01 -12.25
N ASN A 87 8.63 9.19 -11.41
CA ASN A 87 8.59 9.33 -9.94
C ASN A 87 9.24 10.64 -9.44
N LEU A 88 10.00 11.32 -10.30
CA LEU A 88 10.68 12.58 -9.99
C LEU A 88 9.90 13.81 -10.50
N TRP A 89 8.73 13.62 -11.10
CA TRP A 89 7.95 14.73 -11.65
C TRP A 89 7.34 15.56 -10.53
N THR A 90 7.90 16.74 -10.26
CA THR A 90 7.45 17.61 -9.16
C THR A 90 7.13 19.04 -9.53
N ASP A 91 7.53 19.49 -10.72
CA ASP A 91 7.24 20.84 -11.21
C ASP A 91 6.89 20.86 -12.71
N ALA A 92 7.11 19.75 -13.44
CA ALA A 92 6.67 19.53 -14.82
C ALA A 92 6.73 18.02 -15.16
N LYS A 93 5.92 17.57 -16.11
CA LYS A 93 6.04 16.23 -16.72
C LYS A 93 7.26 16.23 -17.68
N GLY A 94 8.46 16.00 -17.13
CA GLY A 94 9.70 15.86 -17.90
C GLY A 94 10.36 17.16 -18.41
N PRO A 95 11.56 17.08 -19.03
CA PRO A 95 12.37 18.23 -19.42
C PRO A 95 11.84 19.05 -20.63
N ALA A 96 10.64 18.76 -21.16
CA ALA A 96 10.06 19.55 -22.24
C ALA A 96 8.52 19.41 -22.35
N TRP A 97 7.83 20.56 -22.20
CA TRP A 97 6.76 21.03 -23.10
C TRP A 97 5.31 20.50 -23.01
N TRP A 98 4.79 20.11 -21.84
CA TRP A 98 3.32 19.98 -21.73
C TRP A 98 2.76 20.72 -20.52
N ASN A 99 1.93 21.73 -20.81
CA ASN A 99 1.07 22.50 -19.88
C ASN A 99 -0.02 21.60 -19.26
N VAL A 100 0.38 20.50 -18.62
CA VAL A 100 -0.52 19.76 -17.74
C VAL A 100 -0.43 20.43 -16.37
N PRO A 101 -1.55 20.73 -15.67
CA PRO A 101 -1.49 21.35 -14.36
C PRO A 101 -0.66 20.47 -13.41
N TYR A 102 0.51 21.00 -13.04
CA TYR A 102 1.39 20.45 -12.02
C TYR A 102 1.83 21.59 -11.10
N PRO A 103 1.73 21.47 -9.77
CA PRO A 103 1.11 20.37 -9.02
C PRO A 103 -0.41 20.30 -9.22
N VAL A 104 -0.97 19.11 -9.03
CA VAL A 104 -2.43 18.95 -8.92
C VAL A 104 -2.81 19.20 -7.47
N TYR A 105 -3.91 19.91 -7.24
CA TYR A 105 -4.43 20.17 -5.91
C TYR A 105 -5.66 19.30 -5.65
N GLU A 106 -5.68 18.62 -4.51
CA GLU A 106 -6.86 17.92 -3.99
C GLU A 106 -7.20 18.50 -2.63
N ASN A 107 -8.39 19.10 -2.52
CA ASN A 107 -8.86 19.78 -1.31
C ASN A 107 -7.86 20.81 -0.75
N GLY A 108 -7.14 21.50 -1.65
CA GLY A 108 -6.15 22.52 -1.29
C GLY A 108 -4.72 22.00 -1.04
N ASN A 109 -4.50 20.67 -1.02
CA ASN A 109 -3.18 20.07 -0.82
C ASN A 109 -2.54 19.67 -2.15
N ARG A 110 -1.22 19.78 -2.26
CA ARG A 110 -0.48 19.33 -3.44
C ARG A 110 -0.36 17.81 -3.45
N VAL A 111 -0.64 17.22 -4.61
CA VAL A 111 -0.59 15.78 -4.87
C VAL A 111 0.28 15.48 -6.09
N HIS A 112 1.01 14.38 -6.05
CA HIS A 112 1.84 13.89 -7.14
C HIS A 112 0.97 13.44 -8.32
N SER A 113 0.94 14.25 -9.39
CA SER A 113 -0.02 14.05 -10.49
C SER A 113 0.07 12.68 -11.15
N PHE A 114 1.28 12.14 -11.30
CA PHE A 114 1.46 10.82 -11.92
C PHE A 114 0.83 9.70 -11.10
N PHE A 115 0.95 9.71 -9.76
CA PHE A 115 0.37 8.67 -8.91
C PHE A 115 -1.15 8.80 -8.86
N ARG A 116 -1.64 10.06 -8.86
CA ARG A 116 -3.07 10.35 -9.01
C ARG A 116 -3.62 9.84 -10.34
N ASP A 117 -2.96 10.13 -11.46
CA ASP A 117 -3.40 9.69 -12.79
C ASP A 117 -3.41 8.15 -12.88
N MET A 118 -2.39 7.48 -12.32
CA MET A 118 -2.34 6.02 -12.20
C MET A 118 -3.49 5.47 -11.37
N TRP A 119 -3.78 6.08 -10.22
CA TRP A 119 -4.94 5.70 -9.41
C TRP A 119 -6.24 5.86 -10.19
N LEU A 120 -6.47 7.01 -10.82
CA LEU A 120 -7.69 7.28 -11.58
C LEU A 120 -7.89 6.29 -12.73
N GLY A 121 -6.80 5.88 -13.40
CA GLY A 121 -6.85 4.86 -14.45
C GLY A 121 -7.26 3.47 -13.94
N MET A 122 -6.93 3.13 -12.69
CA MET A 122 -7.26 1.82 -12.09
C MET A 122 -8.49 1.83 -11.18
N ARG A 123 -9.01 3.00 -10.83
CA ARG A 123 -9.99 3.14 -9.73
C ARG A 123 -11.24 2.31 -9.93
N LEU A 124 -11.85 2.37 -11.12
CA LEU A 124 -13.07 1.61 -11.41
C LEU A 124 -12.82 0.10 -11.35
N ALA A 125 -11.76 -0.37 -12.01
CA ALA A 125 -11.38 -1.79 -11.97
C ALA A 125 -11.06 -2.27 -10.54
N THR A 126 -10.48 -1.40 -9.71
CA THR A 126 -10.23 -1.70 -8.29
C THR A 126 -11.54 -1.86 -7.53
N TYR A 127 -12.51 -0.99 -7.77
CA TYR A 127 -13.83 -1.08 -7.13
C TYR A 127 -14.60 -2.31 -7.58
N ASP A 128 -14.56 -2.64 -8.87
CA ASP A 128 -15.22 -3.81 -9.41
C ASP A 128 -14.59 -5.10 -8.86
N ALA A 129 -13.26 -5.18 -8.82
CA ALA A 129 -12.55 -6.30 -8.21
C ALA A 129 -12.88 -6.43 -6.71
N LEU A 130 -12.89 -5.31 -5.96
CA LEU A 130 -13.26 -5.32 -4.54
C LEU A 130 -14.72 -5.78 -4.34
N SER A 131 -15.66 -5.29 -5.16
CA SER A 131 -17.06 -5.71 -5.10
C SER A 131 -17.21 -7.20 -5.41
N SER A 132 -16.56 -7.69 -6.46
CA SER A 132 -16.58 -9.11 -6.84
C SER A 132 -16.07 -10.01 -5.71
N VAL A 133 -14.93 -9.69 -5.08
CA VAL A 133 -14.40 -10.54 -4.00
C VAL A 133 -15.27 -10.49 -2.75
N VAL A 134 -15.93 -9.37 -2.44
CA VAL A 134 -16.88 -9.27 -1.33
C VAL A 134 -18.12 -10.13 -1.60
N GLU A 135 -18.64 -10.10 -2.83
CA GLU A 135 -19.75 -10.95 -3.27
C GLU A 135 -19.39 -12.45 -3.19
N ASP A 136 -18.17 -12.83 -3.60
CA ASP A 136 -17.68 -14.21 -3.50
C ASP A 136 -17.51 -14.69 -2.05
N ILE A 137 -17.11 -13.79 -1.14
CA ILE A 137 -17.05 -14.08 0.30
C ILE A 137 -18.49 -14.26 0.83
N ALA A 138 -19.41 -13.38 0.46
CA ALA A 138 -20.81 -13.44 0.89
C ALA A 138 -21.54 -14.70 0.37
N ALA A 139 -21.28 -15.10 -0.88
CA ALA A 139 -21.84 -16.32 -1.49
C ALA A 139 -21.44 -17.59 -0.75
N ARG A 140 -20.33 -17.58 -0.01
CA ARG A 140 -19.87 -18.67 0.87
C ARG A 140 -20.43 -18.58 2.30
N GLY A 141 -21.32 -17.62 2.58
CA GLY A 141 -21.90 -17.39 3.90
C GLY A 141 -20.95 -16.73 4.89
N ALA A 142 -19.92 -16.04 4.40
CA ALA A 142 -18.93 -15.34 5.21
C ALA A 142 -18.95 -13.83 4.95
N THR A 143 -18.14 -13.07 5.69
CA THR A 143 -17.93 -11.63 5.48
C THR A 143 -16.44 -11.31 5.49
N PRO A 144 -16.00 -10.22 4.82
CA PRO A 144 -14.63 -9.77 4.93
C PRO A 144 -14.23 -9.57 6.40
N LYS A 145 -13.08 -10.09 6.78
CA LYS A 145 -12.48 -9.88 8.12
C LYS A 145 -11.28 -8.96 8.08
N GLN A 146 -10.68 -8.78 6.90
CA GLN A 146 -9.53 -7.92 6.74
C GLN A 146 -9.40 -7.43 5.30
N ILE A 147 -9.07 -6.15 5.14
CA ILE A 147 -8.79 -5.48 3.89
C ILE A 147 -7.44 -4.75 4.06
N ILE A 148 -6.40 -5.26 3.41
CA ILE A 148 -5.09 -4.63 3.39
C ILE A 148 -4.94 -3.85 2.10
N VAL A 149 -4.80 -2.53 2.21
CA VAL A 149 -4.31 -1.70 1.11
C VAL A 149 -2.80 -1.63 1.26
N THR A 150 -2.04 -2.03 0.24
CA THR A 150 -0.59 -2.02 0.31
C THR A 150 0.07 -1.53 -0.97
N GLY A 151 1.26 -0.95 -0.84
CA GLY A 151 2.01 -0.51 -2.00
C GLY A 151 3.50 -0.48 -1.76
N TYR A 152 4.25 -0.74 -2.84
CA TYR A 152 5.70 -0.69 -2.85
C TYR A 152 6.22 0.40 -3.78
N SER A 153 7.24 1.17 -3.37
CA SER A 153 7.86 2.19 -4.23
C SER A 153 6.81 3.19 -4.75
N MET A 154 6.76 3.42 -6.07
CA MET A 154 5.69 4.14 -6.77
C MET A 154 4.29 3.64 -6.40
N GLY A 155 4.10 2.32 -6.32
CA GLY A 155 2.84 1.72 -5.87
C GLY A 155 2.46 2.12 -4.47
N GLY A 156 3.44 2.36 -3.59
CA GLY A 156 3.20 2.96 -2.28
C GLY A 156 2.71 4.41 -2.38
N GLY A 157 3.20 5.18 -3.34
CA GLY A 157 2.67 6.50 -3.64
C GLY A 157 1.23 6.45 -4.18
N ILE A 158 0.94 5.50 -5.08
CA ILE A 158 -0.42 5.29 -5.61
C ILE A 158 -1.38 4.85 -4.50
N SER A 159 -0.97 3.92 -3.63
CA SER A 159 -1.81 3.44 -2.52
C SER A 159 -2.15 4.55 -1.54
N ILE A 160 -1.24 5.51 -1.33
CA ILE A 160 -1.46 6.71 -0.51
C ILE A 160 -2.58 7.58 -1.07
N ILE A 161 -2.63 7.77 -2.40
CA ILE A 161 -3.70 8.51 -3.04
C ILE A 161 -5.01 7.71 -3.07
N ALA A 162 -4.92 6.41 -3.34
CA ALA A 162 -6.07 5.53 -3.45
C ALA A 162 -6.79 5.28 -2.11
N PHE A 163 -6.08 5.35 -0.98
CA PHE A 163 -6.58 4.89 0.30
C PHE A 163 -7.91 5.55 0.72
N THR A 164 -7.98 6.88 0.67
CA THR A 164 -9.17 7.62 1.06
C THR A 164 -10.38 7.26 0.18
N ASP A 165 -10.15 7.14 -1.12
CA ASP A 165 -11.18 6.74 -2.10
C ASP A 165 -11.69 5.31 -1.85
N ILE A 166 -10.78 4.37 -1.56
CA ILE A 166 -11.13 2.97 -1.24
C ILE A 166 -11.93 2.89 0.07
N LEU A 167 -11.50 3.61 1.12
CA LEU A 167 -12.21 3.63 2.40
C LEU A 167 -13.61 4.22 2.23
N GLU A 168 -13.74 5.33 1.50
CA GLU A 168 -15.04 5.95 1.23
C GLU A 168 -15.92 5.06 0.35
N ARG A 169 -15.34 4.30 -0.59
CA ARG A 169 -16.07 3.26 -1.34
C ARG A 169 -16.66 2.21 -0.40
N ILE A 170 -15.87 1.70 0.55
CA ILE A 170 -16.36 0.72 1.54
C ILE A 170 -17.51 1.31 2.36
N ARG A 171 -17.36 2.54 2.87
CA ARG A 171 -18.37 3.25 3.66
C ARG A 171 -19.69 3.42 2.93
N ARG A 172 -19.65 3.78 1.64
CA ARG A 172 -20.84 4.03 0.82
C ARG A 172 -21.49 2.77 0.28
N THR A 173 -20.72 1.71 0.06
CA THR A 173 -21.26 0.46 -0.50
C THR A 173 -21.76 -0.48 0.58
N TRP A 174 -20.98 -0.69 1.65
CA TRP A 174 -21.32 -1.66 2.70
C TRP A 174 -21.38 -1.03 4.10
N GLY A 175 -20.75 0.11 4.33
CA GLY A 175 -20.64 0.69 5.66
C GLY A 175 -21.78 1.62 6.08
N SER A 176 -21.46 2.50 7.01
CA SER A 176 -22.39 3.43 7.68
C SER A 176 -23.17 4.35 6.73
N GLN A 177 -22.64 4.61 5.53
CA GLN A 177 -23.27 5.47 4.52
C GLN A 177 -24.02 4.69 3.44
N SER A 178 -24.09 3.36 3.55
CA SER A 178 -24.83 2.51 2.62
C SER A 178 -26.34 2.58 2.87
N ALA A 179 -27.14 2.36 1.83
CA ALA A 179 -28.58 2.14 1.96
C ALA A 179 -28.91 0.80 2.65
N SER A 180 -27.96 -0.12 2.72
CA SER A 180 -28.09 -1.40 3.42
C SER A 180 -26.79 -1.75 4.16
N PRO A 181 -26.51 -1.04 5.27
CA PRO A 181 -25.26 -1.19 6.00
C PRO A 181 -25.06 -2.63 6.50
N GLN A 182 -23.85 -3.13 6.30
CA GLN A 182 -23.38 -4.42 6.79
C GLN A 182 -22.67 -4.22 8.13
N SER A 183 -22.87 -5.13 9.08
CA SER A 183 -22.27 -5.03 10.41
C SER A 183 -20.74 -5.01 10.37
N TRP A 184 -20.13 -5.78 9.47
CA TRP A 184 -18.67 -5.88 9.34
C TRP A 184 -18.00 -4.63 8.77
N ALA A 185 -18.76 -3.72 8.14
CA ALA A 185 -18.23 -2.56 7.43
C ALA A 185 -18.57 -1.21 8.10
N GLN A 186 -19.06 -1.24 9.34
CA GLN A 186 -19.34 -0.01 10.10
C GLN A 186 -18.04 0.76 10.40
N ASP A 187 -18.17 2.07 10.60
CA ASP A 187 -17.02 2.96 10.83
C ASP A 187 -16.22 2.52 12.07
N GLU A 188 -16.87 1.95 13.09
CA GLU A 188 -16.26 1.43 14.32
C GLU A 188 -15.42 0.17 14.09
N GLU A 189 -15.70 -0.59 13.03
CA GLU A 189 -14.99 -1.85 12.72
C GLU A 189 -13.69 -1.60 11.95
N PHE A 190 -13.50 -0.40 11.38
CA PHE A 190 -12.37 -0.11 10.48
C PHE A 190 -10.99 -0.28 11.10
N GLY A 191 -10.83 -0.08 12.41
CA GLY A 191 -9.55 -0.29 13.08
C GLY A 191 -9.09 -1.76 13.08
N SER A 192 -10.04 -2.70 12.94
CA SER A 192 -9.75 -4.13 12.81
C SER A 192 -9.83 -4.61 11.35
N LEU A 193 -10.76 -4.05 10.57
CA LEU A 193 -11.02 -4.43 9.19
C LEU A 193 -9.95 -3.91 8.23
N VAL A 194 -9.55 -2.64 8.33
CA VAL A 194 -8.74 -1.98 7.29
C VAL A 194 -7.32 -1.71 7.78
N GLN A 195 -6.34 -1.99 6.93
CA GLN A 195 -4.94 -1.64 7.16
C GLN A 195 -4.32 -0.98 5.93
N HIS A 196 -3.33 -0.11 6.16
CA HIS A 196 -2.56 0.50 5.07
C HIS A 196 -1.06 0.33 5.27
N ILE A 197 -0.44 -0.54 4.47
CA ILE A 197 0.96 -0.93 4.62
C ILE A 197 1.77 -0.48 3.41
N THR A 198 2.80 0.32 3.58
CA THR A 198 3.70 0.70 2.47
C THR A 198 5.11 0.24 2.73
N PHE A 199 5.80 -0.09 1.65
CA PHE A 199 7.21 -0.45 1.64
C PHE A 199 7.94 0.47 0.70
N ALA A 200 8.96 1.16 1.19
CA ALA A 200 9.75 2.10 0.40
C ALA A 200 8.90 3.12 -0.37
N ALA A 201 7.79 3.59 0.22
CA ALA A 201 6.78 4.36 -0.51
C ALA A 201 7.37 5.65 -1.07
N VAL A 202 7.10 5.93 -2.35
CA VAL A 202 7.40 7.24 -2.92
C VAL A 202 6.35 8.23 -2.45
N ALA A 203 6.78 9.36 -1.89
CA ALA A 203 5.84 10.29 -1.28
C ALA A 203 4.89 10.92 -2.32
N ALA A 204 3.60 10.96 -1.99
CA ALA A 204 2.53 11.24 -2.94
C ALA A 204 1.81 12.57 -2.73
N GLY A 205 2.02 13.23 -1.59
CA GLY A 205 1.39 14.50 -1.27
C GLY A 205 2.26 15.36 -0.38
N ASP A 206 1.88 16.63 -0.22
CA ASP A 206 2.54 17.54 0.71
C ASP A 206 2.18 17.24 2.17
N GLN A 207 2.74 18.03 3.09
CA GLN A 207 2.46 17.89 4.52
C GLN A 207 0.97 18.05 4.86
N GLY A 208 0.24 18.90 4.13
CA GLY A 208 -1.19 19.11 4.34
C GLY A 208 -1.98 17.85 3.98
N TYR A 209 -1.66 17.23 2.84
CA TYR A 209 -2.27 15.95 2.43
C TYR A 209 -2.06 14.85 3.48
N TYR A 210 -0.81 14.68 3.95
CA TYR A 210 -0.49 13.68 4.96
C TYR A 210 -1.11 13.96 6.33
N THR A 211 -1.34 15.23 6.67
CA THR A 211 -2.03 15.61 7.91
C THR A 211 -3.48 15.11 7.88
N VAL A 212 -4.19 15.36 6.78
CA VAL A 212 -5.57 14.87 6.58
C VAL A 212 -5.61 13.34 6.61
N LEU A 213 -4.67 12.68 5.92
CA LEU A 213 -4.60 11.23 5.88
C LEU A 213 -4.31 10.61 7.27
N ASN A 214 -3.44 11.22 8.07
CA ASN A 214 -3.16 10.74 9.42
C ASN A 214 -4.36 10.96 10.37
N GLN A 215 -5.08 12.08 10.22
CA GLN A 215 -6.31 12.31 10.97
C GLN A 215 -7.39 11.26 10.63
N LEU A 216 -7.46 10.83 9.36
CA LEU A 216 -8.33 9.74 8.92
C LEU A 216 -7.98 8.42 9.64
N TYR A 217 -6.68 8.09 9.72
CA TYR A 217 -6.25 6.89 10.44
C TYR A 217 -6.59 6.95 11.93
N GLU A 218 -6.39 8.09 12.57
CA GLU A 218 -6.70 8.28 13.98
C GLU A 218 -8.21 8.16 14.25
N THR A 219 -9.02 8.81 13.40
CA THR A 219 -10.49 8.83 13.53
C THR A 219 -11.09 7.43 13.47
N TYR A 220 -10.60 6.60 12.54
CA TYR A 220 -11.09 5.24 12.33
C TYR A 220 -10.23 4.16 13.00
N GLN A 221 -9.25 4.55 13.81
CA GLN A 221 -8.26 3.67 14.45
C GLN A 221 -7.54 2.71 13.46
N ILE A 222 -7.41 3.12 12.21
CA ILE A 222 -6.81 2.34 11.13
C ILE A 222 -5.30 2.22 11.35
N ARG A 223 -4.80 0.99 11.26
CA ARG A 223 -3.37 0.73 11.38
C ARG A 223 -2.67 1.01 10.06
N ALA A 224 -1.76 1.98 10.09
CA ALA A 224 -1.06 2.48 8.92
C ALA A 224 0.46 2.38 9.11
N TRP A 225 1.11 1.44 8.41
CA TRP A 225 2.56 1.20 8.50
C TRP A 225 3.29 1.70 7.27
N ASP A 226 4.43 2.37 7.46
CA ASP A 226 5.29 2.84 6.37
C ASP A 226 6.73 2.39 6.59
N PHE A 227 7.15 1.32 5.91
CA PHE A 227 8.46 0.70 6.07
C PHE A 227 9.49 1.33 5.15
N LEU A 228 10.66 1.67 5.68
CA LEU A 228 11.78 2.17 4.89
C LEU A 228 13.10 1.56 5.34
N HIS A 229 13.87 1.05 4.39
CA HIS A 229 15.24 0.64 4.62
C HIS A 229 16.13 1.86 4.94
N TYR A 230 16.97 1.79 5.97
CA TYR A 230 17.78 2.94 6.42
C TYR A 230 18.78 3.49 5.39
N ARG A 231 19.14 2.71 4.35
CA ARG A 231 19.95 3.17 3.20
C ARG A 231 19.18 3.21 1.89
N ASP A 232 17.86 3.19 1.94
CA ASP A 232 17.08 3.38 0.72
C ASP A 232 17.35 4.77 0.15
N ILE A 233 18.12 4.84 -0.95
CA ILE A 233 18.53 6.12 -1.52
C ILE A 233 17.41 6.81 -2.29
N THR A 234 16.33 6.09 -2.62
CA THR A 234 15.19 6.67 -3.35
C THR A 234 14.47 7.72 -2.51
N VAL A 235 14.64 7.70 -1.18
CA VAL A 235 14.15 8.75 -0.28
C VAL A 235 14.72 10.13 -0.63
N HIS A 236 15.95 10.17 -1.16
CA HIS A 236 16.61 11.42 -1.56
C HIS A 236 16.11 11.92 -2.90
N ALA A 237 15.51 11.04 -3.70
CA ALA A 237 14.87 11.36 -4.96
C ALA A 237 13.49 12.04 -4.76
N HIS A 238 12.90 11.94 -3.55
CA HIS A 238 11.73 12.75 -3.21
C HIS A 238 12.09 14.23 -3.19
N HIS A 239 11.36 14.99 -4.00
CA HIS A 239 11.38 16.43 -3.96
C HIS A 239 11.00 16.95 -2.57
N PHE A 240 11.65 18.03 -2.14
CA PHE A 240 11.53 18.55 -0.77
C PHE A 240 10.09 18.80 -0.33
N GLN A 241 9.22 19.25 -1.25
CA GLN A 241 7.82 19.55 -0.96
C GLN A 241 6.96 18.33 -0.62
N PHE A 242 7.40 17.13 -1.03
CA PHE A 242 6.73 15.86 -0.72
C PHE A 242 7.46 15.05 0.34
N ARG A 243 8.49 15.60 1.01
CA ARG A 243 9.16 14.92 2.13
C ARG A 243 8.29 14.97 3.37
N SER A 244 7.25 14.14 3.37
CA SER A 244 6.31 13.92 4.45
C SER A 244 6.03 12.43 4.56
N TRP A 245 5.46 12.00 5.67
CA TRP A 245 5.22 10.58 5.93
C TRP A 245 3.86 10.39 6.59
N ARG A 246 3.35 9.17 6.46
CA ARG A 246 2.06 8.76 7.01
C ARG A 246 2.24 7.74 8.11
N GLY A 247 1.23 7.65 8.98
CA GLY A 247 1.13 6.61 9.99
C GLY A 247 2.43 6.37 10.76
N TYR A 248 2.73 5.08 10.97
CA TYR A 248 3.91 4.60 11.67
C TYR A 248 5.06 4.39 10.69
N ARG A 249 5.90 5.41 10.50
CA ARG A 249 7.11 5.26 9.71
C ARG A 249 8.14 4.43 10.48
N TYR A 250 8.43 3.25 9.94
CA TYR A 250 9.36 2.29 10.51
C TYR A 250 10.63 2.21 9.66
N ILE A 251 11.68 2.89 10.13
CA ILE A 251 13.01 2.77 9.53
C ILE A 251 13.66 1.49 10.01
N LEU A 252 13.84 0.54 9.09
CA LEU A 252 14.46 -0.76 9.37
C LEU A 252 15.91 -0.56 9.83
N PRO A 253 16.26 -0.89 11.08
CA PRO A 253 17.61 -0.68 11.59
C PRO A 253 18.57 -1.70 10.96
N TYR A 254 19.86 -1.33 10.87
CA TYR A 254 20.90 -2.18 10.31
C TYR A 254 20.93 -3.60 10.91
N ALA A 255 20.68 -3.73 12.21
CA ALA A 255 20.66 -5.04 12.88
C ALA A 255 19.62 -6.01 12.30
N VAL A 256 18.48 -5.49 11.84
CA VAL A 256 17.39 -6.27 11.25
C VAL A 256 17.65 -6.53 9.76
N VAL A 257 18.27 -5.59 9.06
CA VAL A 257 18.47 -5.67 7.61
C VAL A 257 19.76 -6.39 7.22
N ARG A 258 20.83 -6.27 8.01
CA ARG A 258 22.16 -6.82 7.68
C ARG A 258 22.13 -8.25 7.13
N PRO A 259 21.33 -9.19 7.68
CA PRO A 259 21.29 -10.56 7.16
C PRO A 259 20.73 -10.70 5.74
N PHE A 260 20.00 -9.68 5.26
CA PHE A 260 19.24 -9.69 4.00
C PHE A 260 19.68 -8.59 3.04
N VAL A 261 20.89 -8.03 3.22
CA VAL A 261 21.33 -6.82 2.51
C VAL A 261 21.27 -6.97 0.98
N ASP A 262 21.59 -8.17 0.46
CA ASP A 262 21.59 -8.45 -0.98
C ASP A 262 20.17 -8.37 -1.57
N GLU A 263 19.16 -8.62 -0.75
CA GLU A 263 17.75 -8.69 -1.16
C GLU A 263 17.06 -7.32 -1.23
N PHE A 264 17.69 -6.30 -0.65
CA PHE A 264 17.29 -4.91 -0.83
C PHE A 264 17.88 -4.30 -2.11
N SER A 265 18.63 -5.06 -2.91
CA SER A 265 19.37 -4.58 -4.09
C SER A 265 20.40 -3.46 -3.77
N GLY A 266 21.20 -3.07 -4.77
CA GLY A 266 22.33 -2.15 -4.57
C GLY A 266 21.96 -0.74 -4.07
N ASN A 267 20.69 -0.34 -4.16
CA ASN A 267 20.18 0.96 -3.73
C ASN A 267 19.37 0.90 -2.42
N GLY A 268 19.24 -0.28 -1.79
CA GLY A 268 18.45 -0.45 -0.58
C GLY A 268 16.93 -0.47 -0.81
N HIS A 269 16.48 -0.56 -2.06
CA HIS A 269 15.09 -0.42 -2.51
C HIS A 269 14.63 -1.70 -3.24
N GLY A 270 14.68 -2.85 -2.58
CA GLY A 270 14.22 -4.13 -3.13
C GLY A 270 13.10 -4.71 -2.28
N ILE A 271 11.94 -5.00 -2.87
CA ILE A 271 10.76 -5.54 -2.16
C ILE A 271 11.04 -6.89 -1.47
N LEU A 272 11.93 -7.72 -2.04
CA LEU A 272 12.31 -8.99 -1.44
C LEU A 272 12.98 -8.81 -0.08
N GLY A 273 13.83 -7.79 0.08
CA GLY A 273 14.43 -7.45 1.37
C GLY A 273 13.40 -7.12 2.44
N TYR A 274 12.36 -6.36 2.10
CA TYR A 274 11.27 -6.05 3.02
C TYR A 274 10.48 -7.31 3.41
N LEU A 275 10.24 -8.23 2.47
CA LEU A 275 9.65 -9.54 2.75
C LEU A 275 10.52 -10.34 3.73
N LYS A 276 11.82 -10.47 3.47
CA LYS A 276 12.76 -11.23 4.32
C LYS A 276 12.82 -10.69 5.75
N VAL A 277 12.79 -9.37 5.88
CA VAL A 277 12.69 -8.72 7.20
C VAL A 277 11.35 -9.03 7.85
N ALA A 278 10.23 -8.95 7.14
CA ALA A 278 8.92 -9.26 7.69
C ALA A 278 8.80 -10.75 8.12
N GLU A 279 9.38 -11.68 7.35
CA GLU A 279 9.51 -13.09 7.70
C GLU A 279 10.28 -13.25 9.02
N TRP A 280 11.48 -12.66 9.09
CA TRP A 280 12.30 -12.74 10.29
C TRP A 280 11.61 -12.13 11.51
N MET A 281 10.93 -10.99 11.35
CA MET A 281 10.17 -10.33 12.41
C MET A 281 8.92 -11.11 12.83
N ALA A 282 8.26 -11.81 11.90
CA ALA A 282 7.12 -12.66 12.23
C ALA A 282 7.52 -13.89 13.03
N GLU A 283 8.76 -14.38 12.85
CA GLU A 283 9.32 -15.53 13.56
C GLU A 283 10.02 -15.17 14.87
N ASN A 284 10.78 -14.06 14.88
CA ASN A 284 11.73 -13.71 15.94
C ASN A 284 11.43 -12.37 16.63
N GLY A 285 10.48 -11.61 16.11
CA GLY A 285 10.17 -10.27 16.60
C GLY A 285 9.45 -10.27 17.94
N THR A 286 9.84 -9.35 18.81
CA THR A 286 8.93 -8.82 19.83
C THR A 286 8.28 -7.54 19.30
N ASP A 287 7.16 -7.11 19.88
CA ASP A 287 6.44 -5.87 19.49
C ASP A 287 7.28 -4.58 19.63
N GLN A 288 8.55 -4.68 20.05
CA GLN A 288 9.42 -3.58 20.47
C GLN A 288 10.49 -3.20 19.43
N VAL A 289 10.11 -3.12 18.16
CA VAL A 289 11.06 -2.61 17.18
C VAL A 289 11.12 -1.09 17.31
N LYS A 290 12.23 -0.61 17.89
CA LYS A 290 12.45 0.81 18.22
C LYS A 290 12.43 1.64 16.93
N SER A 291 11.55 2.64 16.87
CA SER A 291 11.59 3.68 15.84
C SER A 291 12.95 4.39 15.89
N ALA A 292 13.54 4.69 14.73
CA ALA A 292 14.80 5.43 14.64
C ALA A 292 14.69 6.88 15.17
N TYR A 293 13.47 7.38 15.38
CA TYR A 293 13.24 8.70 15.97
C TYR A 293 12.59 8.57 17.35
N ASN A 294 13.39 8.76 18.39
CA ASN A 294 12.88 9.19 19.69
C ASN A 294 12.51 10.68 19.54
N TYR A 295 11.23 10.99 19.39
CA TYR A 295 10.70 12.33 19.68
C TYR A 295 10.06 12.31 21.06
#